data_AF-A0A7V8NID5-F1
#
_entry.id   AF-A0A7V8NID5-F1
#
_cell.length_a   1.000
_cell.length_b   1.000
_cell.length_c   1.000
_cell.angle_alpha   90.00
_cell.angle_beta   90.00
_cell.angle_gamma   90.00
#
_symmetry.space_group_name_H-M   'P 1'
#
loop_
_entity.id
_entity.type
_entity.pdbx_description
1 polymer ?
#
loop_
_entity_poly.entity_id
_entity_poly.type
_entity_poly.pdbx_seq_one_letter_code
_entity_poly.pdbx_strand_id
1 'polypeptide(L)'
;MTCSHWLDVPLKMRAAALDFPNGPAEEDEIPDMVYCELDRHPYGQHIALLRDLDVARDGGAVWLTWAGWGRDIDVQRFGYCPSSSPGRDDACWLPSDHRGGHTWERYE
;
A
#
# COMPACT_ATOMS: atom_id res chain seq x y z
N MET A 1 -10.08 -5.96 12.12
CA MET A 1 -9.69 -7.11 11.27
C MET A 1 -9.48 -6.61 9.85
N THR A 2 -8.35 -6.96 9.24
CA THR A 2 -8.00 -6.59 7.86
C THR A 2 -8.83 -7.35 6.84
N CYS A 3 -8.89 -6.81 5.62
CA CYS A 3 -9.53 -7.46 4.48
C CYS A 3 -8.75 -8.73 4.09
N SER A 4 -9.44 -9.82 3.80
CA SER A 4 -8.82 -11.12 3.47
C SER A 4 -8.56 -11.33 1.99
N HIS A 5 -8.80 -10.32 1.15
CA HIS A 5 -8.52 -10.38 -0.27
C HIS A 5 -7.02 -10.30 -0.52
N TRP A 6 -6.55 -11.14 -1.44
CA TRP A 6 -5.16 -11.19 -1.89
C TRP A 6 -5.11 -11.22 -3.41
N LEU A 7 -3.92 -10.98 -3.96
CA LEU A 7 -3.67 -10.98 -5.38
C LEU A 7 -2.23 -11.46 -5.66
N ASP A 8 -2.06 -12.39 -6.59
CA ASP A 8 -0.77 -12.65 -7.22
C ASP A 8 -0.41 -11.45 -8.10
N VAL A 9 0.71 -10.78 -7.82
CA VAL A 9 1.12 -9.56 -8.50
C VAL A 9 1.58 -9.92 -9.91
N PRO A 10 0.90 -9.45 -10.97
CA PRO A 10 1.32 -9.76 -12.33
C PRO A 10 2.73 -9.22 -12.60
N LEU A 11 3.57 -9.96 -13.33
CA LEU A 11 4.95 -9.56 -13.64
C LEU A 11 5.03 -8.13 -14.21
N LYS A 12 4.07 -7.74 -15.07
CA LYS A 12 3.98 -6.39 -15.63
C LYS A 12 3.78 -5.29 -14.57
N MET A 13 3.08 -5.60 -13.48
CA MET A 13 2.83 -4.68 -12.37
C MET A 13 4.07 -4.57 -11.48
N ARG A 14 4.80 -5.69 -11.29
CA ARG A 14 6.10 -5.65 -10.61
C ARG A 14 7.11 -4.79 -11.38
N ALA A 15 7.19 -4.96 -12.69
CA ALA A 15 8.00 -4.11 -13.55
C ALA A 15 7.58 -2.63 -13.46
N ALA A 16 6.28 -2.34 -13.55
CA ALA A 16 5.76 -0.99 -13.41
C ALA A 16 6.10 -0.35 -12.05
N ALA A 17 6.14 -1.13 -10.97
CA ALA A 17 6.55 -0.62 -9.65
C ALA A 17 8.04 -0.25 -9.59
N LEU A 18 8.88 -0.94 -10.35
CA LEU A 18 10.31 -0.64 -10.46
C LEU A 18 10.59 0.61 -11.32
N ASP A 19 9.70 0.92 -12.27
CA ASP A 19 9.80 2.11 -13.11
C ASP A 19 9.62 3.44 -12.34
N PHE A 20 9.07 3.39 -11.12
CA PHE A 20 9.00 4.57 -10.26
C PHE A 20 10.40 4.97 -9.77
N PRO A 21 10.83 6.23 -9.97
CA PRO A 21 12.12 6.71 -9.52
C PRO A 21 12.18 6.81 -8.00
N ASN A 22 13.39 6.98 -7.46
CA ASN A 22 13.64 7.26 -6.03
C ASN A 22 13.23 6.14 -5.07
N GLY A 23 12.99 4.91 -5.52
CA GLY A 23 12.94 3.77 -4.60
C GLY A 23 14.35 3.32 -4.17
N PRO A 24 14.45 2.46 -3.14
CA PRO A 24 15.73 1.92 -2.68
C PRO A 24 16.48 1.22 -3.82
N ALA A 25 17.81 1.25 -3.75
CA ALA A 25 18.69 0.69 -4.77
C ALA A 25 18.54 -0.84 -4.79
N GLU A 26 17.71 -1.37 -5.69
CA GLU A 26 17.55 -2.79 -6.11
C GLU A 26 17.44 -3.89 -5.03
N GLU A 27 17.53 -3.58 -3.73
CA GLU A 27 17.63 -4.58 -2.66
C GLU A 27 16.27 -5.09 -2.15
N ASP A 28 15.19 -4.31 -2.29
CA ASP A 28 13.85 -4.75 -1.90
C ASP A 28 13.14 -5.43 -3.08
N GLU A 29 12.95 -6.74 -2.96
CA GLU A 29 12.19 -7.53 -3.92
C GLU A 29 10.71 -7.10 -3.91
N ILE A 30 10.16 -6.79 -5.09
CA ILE A 30 8.72 -6.52 -5.21
C ILE A 30 7.96 -7.81 -4.89
N PRO A 31 6.99 -7.79 -3.96
CA PRO A 31 6.28 -9.00 -3.56
C PRO A 31 5.55 -9.66 -4.73
N ASP A 32 5.62 -10.98 -4.78
CA ASP A 32 4.91 -11.81 -5.77
C ASP A 32 3.42 -11.95 -5.43
N MET A 33 3.06 -11.80 -4.16
CA MET A 33 1.69 -11.89 -3.66
C MET A 33 1.47 -10.81 -2.61
N VAL A 34 0.32 -10.15 -2.66
CA VAL A 34 -0.06 -9.12 -1.68
C VAL A 34 -1.43 -9.38 -1.07
N TYR A 35 -1.63 -8.90 0.15
CA TYR A 35 -2.91 -8.89 0.86
C TYR A 35 -3.41 -7.45 0.96
N CYS A 36 -4.72 -7.26 0.87
CA CYS A 36 -5.33 -5.96 1.05
C CYS A 36 -5.02 -5.42 2.45
N GLU A 37 -4.40 -4.25 2.52
CA GLU A 37 -3.96 -3.66 3.79
C GLU A 37 -5.06 -2.86 4.50
N LEU A 38 -6.20 -2.65 3.85
CA LEU A 38 -7.33 -1.96 4.45
C LEU A 38 -8.07 -2.86 5.44
N ASP A 39 -8.84 -2.22 6.32
CA ASP A 39 -9.80 -2.91 7.15
C ASP A 39 -10.83 -3.66 6.30
N ARG A 40 -11.48 -4.67 6.88
CA ARG A 40 -12.58 -5.38 6.20
C ARG A 40 -13.59 -4.38 5.64
N HIS A 41 -13.77 -4.41 4.33
CA HIS A 41 -14.70 -3.54 3.62
C HIS A 41 -15.53 -4.37 2.63
N PRO A 42 -16.84 -4.06 2.46
CA PRO A 42 -17.72 -4.83 1.57
C PRO A 42 -17.62 -4.41 0.09
N TYR A 43 -17.12 -3.21 -0.21
CA TYR A 43 -17.09 -2.63 -1.56
C TYR A 43 -15.78 -1.89 -1.82
N GLY A 44 -15.59 -1.34 -3.02
CA GLY A 44 -14.45 -0.49 -3.42
C GLY A 44 -13.14 -1.25 -3.67
N GLN A 45 -12.10 -0.52 -4.05
CA GLN A 45 -10.80 -1.08 -4.45
C GLN A 45 -9.97 -1.55 -3.25
N HIS A 46 -9.35 -2.72 -3.41
CA HIS A 46 -8.31 -3.19 -2.52
C HIS A 46 -7.00 -2.48 -2.83
N ILE A 47 -6.13 -2.38 -1.83
CA ILE A 47 -4.83 -1.74 -1.97
C ILE A 47 -3.79 -2.46 -1.12
N ALA A 48 -2.56 -2.54 -1.62
CA ALA A 48 -1.42 -3.11 -0.93
C ALA A 48 -0.12 -2.42 -1.36
N LEU A 49 0.82 -2.31 -0.43
CA LEU A 49 2.14 -1.76 -0.67
C LEU A 49 2.94 -2.70 -1.58
N LEU A 50 3.60 -2.14 -2.59
CA LEU A 50 4.58 -2.87 -3.40
C LEU A 50 6.01 -2.46 -3.07
N ARG A 51 6.24 -1.18 -2.79
CA ARG A 51 7.57 -0.62 -2.62
C ARG A 51 7.53 0.73 -1.93
N ASP A 52 8.44 0.95 -0.99
CA ASP A 52 8.71 2.26 -0.42
C ASP A 52 9.52 3.16 -1.36
N LEU A 53 9.23 4.46 -1.36
CA LEU A 53 10.06 5.46 -2.04
C LEU A 53 10.82 6.29 -0.99
N ASP A 54 11.98 6.82 -1.38
CA ASP A 54 12.79 7.67 -0.52
C ASP A 54 11.98 8.87 -0.03
N VAL A 55 11.73 8.85 1.29
CA VAL A 55 10.94 9.83 2.00
C VAL A 55 11.56 11.23 1.91
N ALA A 56 12.88 11.34 1.75
CA ALA A 56 13.60 12.61 1.71
C ALA A 56 13.50 13.33 0.36
N ARG A 57 13.18 12.62 -0.72
CA ARG A 57 13.26 13.17 -2.07
C ARG A 57 11.92 13.54 -2.66
N ASP A 58 10.85 12.80 -2.35
CA ASP A 58 9.50 13.19 -2.75
C ASP A 58 8.39 12.59 -1.85
N GLY A 59 8.69 11.72 -0.87
CA GLY A 59 7.70 11.18 0.08
C GLY A 59 6.70 10.17 -0.50
N GLY A 60 6.53 9.02 0.14
CA GLY A 60 5.43 8.09 -0.15
C GLY A 60 5.90 6.72 -0.65
N ALA A 61 5.01 6.03 -1.33
CA ALA A 61 5.21 4.64 -1.72
C ALA A 61 4.45 4.30 -3.01
N VAL A 62 4.83 3.18 -3.61
CA VAL A 62 4.16 2.58 -4.76
C VAL A 62 3.20 1.51 -4.25
N TRP A 63 1.94 1.62 -4.68
CA TRP A 63 0.84 0.78 -4.25
C TRP A 63 0.21 0.07 -5.45
N LEU A 64 -0.22 -1.16 -5.21
CA LEU A 64 -1.09 -1.90 -6.12
C LEU A 64 -2.54 -1.67 -5.71
N THR A 65 -3.41 -1.33 -6.66
CA THR A 65 -4.86 -1.31 -6.45
C THR A 65 -5.52 -2.36 -7.34
N TRP A 66 -6.61 -2.96 -6.86
CA TRP A 66 -7.41 -3.88 -7.67
C TRP A 66 -8.87 -3.93 -7.23
N ALA A 67 -9.75 -4.34 -8.13
CA ALA A 67 -11.16 -4.57 -7.88
C ALA A 67 -11.51 -6.06 -7.92
N GLY A 68 -12.33 -6.52 -6.98
CA GLY A 68 -12.85 -7.89 -6.93
C GLY A 68 -11.75 -8.96 -6.99
N TRP A 69 -11.93 -9.97 -7.85
CA TRP A 69 -11.01 -11.10 -8.04
C TRP A 69 -9.82 -10.75 -8.96
N GLY A 70 -9.09 -9.66 -8.66
CA GLY A 70 -7.91 -9.26 -9.43
C GLY A 70 -8.21 -8.62 -10.79
N ARG A 71 -9.30 -7.85 -10.90
CA ARG A 71 -9.57 -7.01 -12.09
C ARG A 71 -9.13 -5.58 -11.82
N ASP A 72 -9.05 -4.78 -12.89
CA ASP A 72 -8.72 -3.35 -12.82
C ASP A 72 -7.47 -3.09 -11.96
N ILE A 73 -6.45 -3.91 -12.21
CA ILE A 73 -5.18 -3.86 -11.48
C ILE A 73 -4.39 -2.66 -11.98
N ASP A 74 -3.96 -1.81 -11.05
CA ASP A 74 -3.18 -0.63 -11.36
C ASP A 74 -2.07 -0.42 -10.32
N VAL A 75 -0.97 0.20 -10.76
CA VAL A 75 0.18 0.53 -9.92
C VAL A 75 0.33 2.04 -9.91
N GLN A 76 0.22 2.63 -8.73
CA GLN A 76 0.19 4.08 -8.56
C GLN A 76 1.01 4.49 -7.34
N ARG A 77 1.48 5.73 -7.37
CA ARG A 77 2.16 6.34 -6.24
C ARG A 77 1.15 7.03 -5.33
N PHE A 78 1.18 6.71 -4.04
CA PHE A 78 0.46 7.45 -3.01
C PHE A 78 1.41 7.91 -1.90
N GLY A 79 1.12 9.06 -1.31
CA GLY A 79 1.71 9.44 -0.04
C GLY A 79 1.20 8.53 1.08
N TYR A 80 1.94 8.50 2.19
CA TYR A 80 1.44 7.91 3.42
C TYR A 80 0.36 8.81 4.04
N CYS A 81 -0.49 8.21 4.88
CA CYS A 81 -1.45 8.96 5.67
C CYS A 81 -0.70 9.88 6.65
N PRO A 82 -1.02 11.18 6.70
CA PRO A 82 -0.30 12.14 7.54
C PRO A 82 -0.70 12.07 9.02
N SER A 83 -1.61 11.16 9.37
CA SER A 83 -2.13 11.05 10.73
C SER A 83 -1.14 10.28 11.61
N SER A 84 -1.09 10.67 12.88
CA SER A 84 -0.32 10.00 13.93
C SER A 84 -1.23 9.67 15.11
N SER A 85 -0.93 8.59 15.82
CA SER A 85 -1.70 8.19 16.99
C SER A 85 -1.65 9.27 18.09
N PRO A 86 -2.79 9.58 18.74
CA PRO A 86 -2.80 10.53 19.85
C PRO A 86 -1.93 10.06 21.02
N GLY A 87 -0.85 10.78 21.30
CA GLY A 87 -0.01 10.59 22.49
C GLY A 87 1.05 9.48 22.41
N ARG A 88 1.16 8.76 21.30
CA ARG A 88 2.28 7.82 21.03
C ARG A 88 3.08 8.18 19.77
N ASP A 89 2.56 9.10 18.96
CA ASP A 89 3.18 9.56 17.71
C ASP A 89 3.46 8.44 16.68
N ASP A 90 2.86 7.26 16.86
CA ASP A 90 2.91 6.17 15.87
C ASP A 90 2.25 6.63 14.56
N ALA A 91 2.98 6.56 13.44
CA ALA A 91 2.49 6.98 12.12
C ALA A 91 1.61 5.91 11.45
N CYS A 92 0.65 6.36 10.63
CA CYS A 92 -0.18 5.47 9.83
C CYS A 92 0.55 5.11 8.54
N TRP A 93 0.81 3.82 8.32
CA TRP A 93 1.48 3.36 7.09
C TRP A 93 0.54 3.12 5.92
N LEU A 94 -0.76 3.40 6.04
CA LEU A 94 -1.69 3.30 4.91
C LEU A 94 -1.56 4.50 3.96
N PRO A 95 -2.07 4.39 2.72
CA PRO A 95 -2.10 5.50 1.77
C PRO A 95 -2.84 6.73 2.31
N SER A 96 -2.52 7.91 1.81
CA SER A 96 -3.32 9.13 2.05
C SER A 96 -4.80 8.89 1.67
N ASP A 97 -5.72 9.43 2.47
CA ASP A 97 -7.16 9.26 2.32
C ASP A 97 -7.64 7.80 2.29
N HIS A 98 -6.89 6.89 2.94
CA HIS A 98 -7.37 5.53 3.15
C HIS A 98 -8.69 5.52 3.92
N ARG A 99 -9.48 4.50 3.64
CA ARG A 99 -10.71 4.19 4.37
C ARG A 99 -10.44 3.25 5.54
N GLY A 100 -11.41 3.18 6.46
CA GLY A 100 -11.29 2.35 7.65
C GLY A 100 -10.46 3.03 8.74
N GLY A 101 -10.06 2.26 9.75
CA GLY A 101 -9.23 2.75 10.84
C GLY A 101 -7.77 2.94 10.44
N HIS A 102 -7.06 3.69 11.27
CA HIS A 102 -5.61 3.84 11.16
C HIS A 102 -4.90 2.58 11.66
N THR A 103 -3.65 2.37 11.24
CA THR A 103 -2.92 1.13 11.52
C THR A 103 -2.69 0.88 13.00
N TRP A 104 -2.50 1.93 13.80
CA TRP A 104 -2.33 1.82 15.25
C TRP A 104 -3.59 1.34 15.99
N GLU A 105 -4.78 1.55 15.45
CA GLU A 105 -6.05 1.12 16.06
C GLU A 105 -6.26 -0.41 15.97
N ARG A 106 -5.39 -1.11 15.23
CA ARG A 106 -5.47 -2.55 15.00
C ARG A 106 -4.76 -3.39 16.05
N TYR A 107 -3.91 -2.78 16.88
CA TYR A 107 -3.06 -3.46 17.85
C TYR A 107 -3.35 -3.04 19.30
N GLU A 108 -4.53 -2.46 19.54
CA GLU A 108 -5.05 -2.17 20.89
C GLU A 108 -5.58 -3.41 21.62
#